data_AF-A0A8T0WS44-F1
#
_entry.id   AF-A0A8T0WS44-F1
#
_cell.length_a   1.000
_cell.length_b   1.000
_cell.length_c   1.000
_cell.angle_alpha   90.00
_cell.angle_beta   90.00
_cell.angle_gamma   90.00
#
_symmetry.space_group_name_H-M   'P 1'
#
loop_
_entity.id
_entity.type
_entity.pdbx_description
1 polymer ?
#
loop_
_entity_poly.entity_id
_entity_poly.type
_entity_poly.pdbx_seq_one_letter_code
_entity_poly.pdbx_strand_id
1 'polypeptide(L)'
;MPDVSVELVSNMMEEGKKPSVAAIQGLALGGGLELAMGCHARISTPEAQLGLPELTLGIMPGFGGTQRLPRLVGLPKAIEMMLQTRQQAKKIAPNMPQHQACLDVIEEGVLYGGHAGVLKEAKVFKELVVAPTSRALVHVFFAQRSTTKVPGVTDVQLKPRQIRKVAVIGGGLMGSGIATALLASNIAVVLKEVNPQFLQRGEKMIAGNLEGLVKRGSLTKDKMNKAMSLFKGALDYSDFKDVDMVIEAVIEKIPLKQSIFADIERICPKHCILATNTSTIDLNVVGEKTNSQDRIIGAHFFSPAHIMPLLEIVRTEKTSPQAILDLITVGKIIKKVPVVVGNCTGFAVNRTFFPYTQGSHLLVSLGIDVFRIDRVISNFGMPMGPFQLQDVAGYGVALAVKDIYAKAFGERNLDSDLVDLMVKDGRQGKMNGKGYYIYEKGGKPKPDPSVQRVIEEYRKGAKTMPGGKPVITDQDILEMIFFPVVNEACRVMDENVVIRASDLDIASVLGMGFPKYRGGLVFWADTVGAPYIYSKLSKWAELYGPYFKPSSYLEQRAKSGVPLSAPSASPQGSARSRM
;
A
#
# COMPACT_ATOMS: atom_id res chain seq x y z
N MET A 1 25.22 19.77 -17.42
CA MET A 1 24.51 19.73 -16.11
C MET A 1 25.42 19.69 -14.88
N PRO A 2 26.65 19.14 -14.86
CA PRO A 2 27.63 19.46 -13.79
C PRO A 2 27.88 20.96 -13.71
N ASP A 3 27.82 21.59 -14.89
CA ASP A 3 27.99 23.02 -15.14
C ASP A 3 26.98 23.85 -14.33
N VAL A 4 25.75 23.38 -14.11
CA VAL A 4 24.73 24.20 -13.45
C VAL A 4 24.99 24.37 -11.96
N SER A 5 25.38 23.32 -11.22
CA SER A 5 25.68 23.42 -9.78
C SER A 5 26.89 24.33 -9.52
N VAL A 6 27.95 24.13 -10.32
CA VAL A 6 29.19 24.89 -10.23
C VAL A 6 29.00 26.34 -10.70
N GLU A 7 28.37 26.56 -11.86
CA GLU A 7 28.16 27.91 -12.42
C GLU A 7 27.12 28.71 -11.63
N LEU A 8 25.95 28.14 -11.33
CA LEU A 8 24.85 28.89 -10.73
C LEU A 8 25.00 29.07 -9.22
N VAL A 9 25.40 28.02 -8.49
CA VAL A 9 25.37 28.08 -7.02
C VAL A 9 26.73 28.47 -6.46
N SER A 10 27.81 27.83 -6.92
CA SER A 10 29.16 28.18 -6.44
C SER A 10 29.65 29.51 -7.00
N ASN A 11 29.68 29.70 -8.33
CA ASN A 11 30.28 30.91 -8.90
C ASN A 11 29.41 32.16 -8.73
N MET A 12 28.08 32.05 -8.88
CA MET A 12 27.20 33.24 -8.80
C MET A 12 26.74 33.59 -7.39
N MET A 13 26.54 32.61 -6.51
CA MET A 13 26.02 32.88 -5.15
C MET A 13 27.11 32.85 -4.09
N GLU A 14 27.88 31.77 -3.97
CA GLU A 14 28.90 31.62 -2.90
C GLU A 14 30.10 32.53 -3.13
N GLU A 15 30.61 32.58 -4.36
CA GLU A 15 31.71 33.47 -4.78
C GLU A 15 31.19 34.82 -5.30
N GLY A 16 29.88 35.06 -5.18
CA GLY A 16 29.24 36.29 -5.63
C GLY A 16 29.84 37.52 -4.94
N LYS A 17 30.19 38.54 -5.72
CA LYS A 17 30.79 39.80 -5.20
C LYS A 17 29.86 40.60 -4.27
N LYS A 18 28.57 40.25 -4.20
CA LYS A 18 27.56 40.89 -3.36
C LYS A 18 26.96 39.85 -2.41
N PRO A 19 26.75 40.19 -1.12
CA PRO A 19 26.06 39.31 -0.19
C PRO A 19 24.66 38.94 -0.69
N SER A 20 24.30 37.68 -0.51
CA SER A 20 23.01 37.10 -0.88
C SER A 20 22.31 36.54 0.36
N VAL A 21 21.01 36.79 0.49
CA VAL A 21 20.21 36.36 1.64
C VAL A 21 19.00 35.58 1.15
N ALA A 22 18.86 34.33 1.59
CA ALA A 22 17.67 33.53 1.34
C ALA A 22 16.60 33.85 2.40
N ALA A 23 15.51 34.49 2.00
CA ALA A 23 14.31 34.66 2.82
C ALA A 23 13.32 33.52 2.55
N ILE A 24 13.07 32.66 3.55
CA ILE A 24 12.37 31.40 3.38
C ILE A 24 11.02 31.45 4.12
N GLN A 25 9.94 31.37 3.34
CA GLN A 25 8.58 31.19 3.83
C GLN A 25 8.03 29.87 3.27
N GLY A 26 7.40 29.06 4.12
CA GLY A 26 6.80 27.80 3.70
C GLY A 26 7.82 26.68 3.47
N LEU A 27 7.97 26.19 2.24
CA LEU A 27 8.78 25.02 1.94
C LEU A 27 10.06 25.40 1.18
N ALA A 28 11.23 25.01 1.69
CA ALA A 28 12.46 24.94 0.91
C ALA A 28 12.92 23.48 0.90
N LEU A 29 12.61 22.78 -0.20
CA LEU A 29 12.86 21.35 -0.35
C LEU A 29 13.75 21.07 -1.56
N GLY A 30 14.64 20.11 -1.39
CA GLY A 30 15.58 19.63 -2.40
C GLY A 30 16.43 20.76 -2.99
N GLY A 31 16.49 20.87 -4.31
CA GLY A 31 17.19 21.96 -5.01
C GLY A 31 16.87 23.37 -4.51
N GLY A 32 15.66 23.63 -4.02
CA GLY A 32 15.32 24.92 -3.40
C GLY A 32 16.06 25.18 -2.08
N LEU A 33 16.27 24.13 -1.28
CA LEU A 33 17.13 24.20 -0.09
C LEU A 33 18.61 24.26 -0.48
N GLU A 34 19.05 23.51 -1.49
CA GLU A 34 20.44 23.56 -1.98
C GLU A 34 20.82 24.97 -2.46
N LEU A 35 19.89 25.67 -3.11
CA LEU A 35 20.04 27.07 -3.49
C LEU A 35 20.16 27.98 -2.26
N ALA A 36 19.28 27.81 -1.27
CA ALA A 36 19.33 28.59 -0.03
C ALA A 36 20.61 28.34 0.79
N MET A 37 21.15 27.12 0.73
CA MET A 37 22.43 26.76 1.34
C MET A 37 23.62 27.48 0.68
N GLY A 38 23.53 27.79 -0.62
CA GLY A 38 24.54 28.57 -1.34
C GLY A 38 24.50 30.08 -1.05
N CYS A 39 23.47 30.59 -0.38
CA CYS A 39 23.41 32.01 0.01
C CYS A 39 24.35 32.32 1.19
N HIS A 40 24.76 33.59 1.33
CA HIS A 40 25.60 34.03 2.45
C HIS A 40 24.85 34.01 3.78
N ALA A 41 23.56 34.34 3.78
CA ALA A 41 22.69 34.24 4.95
C ALA A 41 21.33 33.60 4.61
N ARG A 42 20.66 33.06 5.62
CA ARG A 42 19.32 32.45 5.53
C ARG A 42 18.45 32.96 6.68
N ILE A 43 17.24 33.40 6.37
CA ILE A 43 16.22 33.83 7.34
C ILE A 43 14.95 33.04 7.02
N SER A 44 14.39 32.34 8.00
CA SER A 44 13.19 31.53 7.81
C SER A 44 12.08 31.91 8.80
N THR A 45 10.81 31.79 8.37
CA THR A 45 9.69 31.87 9.31
C THR A 45 9.69 30.66 10.27
N PRO A 46 9.09 30.76 11.48
CA PRO A 46 9.03 29.64 12.43
C PRO A 46 8.35 28.38 11.87
N GLU A 47 7.42 28.55 10.92
CA GLU A 47 6.65 27.47 10.29
C GLU A 47 7.34 26.88 9.05
N ALA A 48 8.49 27.42 8.64
CA ALA A 48 9.18 26.96 7.45
C ALA A 48 9.67 25.51 7.60
N GLN A 49 9.58 24.73 6.53
CA GLN A 49 10.08 23.35 6.48
C GLN A 49 11.22 23.26 5.47
N LEU A 50 12.36 22.78 5.95
CA LEU A 50 13.58 22.60 5.19
C LEU A 50 13.88 21.10 5.07
N GLY A 51 14.22 20.62 3.88
CA GLY A 51 14.60 19.22 3.71
C GLY A 51 15.18 18.88 2.35
N LEU A 52 15.89 17.76 2.27
CA LEU A 52 16.44 17.19 1.04
C LEU A 52 15.75 15.83 0.76
N PRO A 53 14.57 15.82 0.10
CA PRO A 53 13.77 14.61 -0.10
C PRO A 53 14.21 13.76 -1.30
N GLU A 54 15.29 14.11 -1.99
CA GLU A 54 15.77 13.49 -3.24
C GLU A 54 15.86 11.96 -3.18
N LEU A 55 16.34 11.43 -2.05
CA LEU A 55 16.47 9.98 -1.82
C LEU A 55 15.14 9.24 -1.98
N THR A 56 14.01 9.92 -1.72
CA THR A 56 12.66 9.35 -1.89
C THR A 56 12.27 9.16 -3.35
N LEU A 57 12.94 9.86 -4.28
CA LEU A 57 12.75 9.79 -5.73
C LEU A 57 13.85 8.97 -6.44
N GLY A 58 14.69 8.27 -5.68
CA GLY A 58 15.76 7.44 -6.24
C GLY A 58 16.99 8.22 -6.72
N ILE A 59 17.05 9.51 -6.40
CA ILE A 59 18.18 10.39 -6.70
C ILE A 59 18.80 10.87 -5.38
N MET A 60 19.82 11.71 -5.46
CA MET A 60 20.44 12.35 -4.29
C MET A 60 20.50 13.86 -4.55
N PRO A 61 20.79 14.71 -3.55
CA PRO A 61 21.05 16.13 -3.78
C PRO A 61 22.15 16.30 -4.85
N GLY A 62 21.94 17.21 -5.79
CA GLY A 62 22.77 17.34 -6.99
C GLY A 62 23.23 18.76 -7.29
N PHE A 63 22.88 19.71 -6.43
CA PHE A 63 23.19 21.14 -6.55
C PHE A 63 24.12 21.58 -5.41
N GLY A 64 25.04 20.72 -4.98
CA GLY A 64 26.04 20.93 -3.93
C GLY A 64 25.53 20.66 -2.51
N GLY A 65 24.28 20.20 -2.32
CA GLY A 65 23.71 19.90 -1.03
C GLY A 65 24.48 18.82 -0.26
N THR A 66 25.04 17.82 -0.95
CA THR A 66 25.87 16.79 -0.30
C THR A 66 27.17 17.37 0.27
N GLN A 67 27.58 18.55 -0.22
CA GLN A 67 28.82 19.21 0.19
C GLN A 67 28.54 20.33 1.21
N ARG A 68 27.47 21.10 1.03
CA ARG A 68 27.11 22.21 1.91
C ARG A 68 26.55 21.74 3.24
N LEU A 69 25.66 20.74 3.24
CA LEU A 69 25.03 20.29 4.47
C LEU A 69 26.05 19.83 5.54
N PRO A 70 27.03 18.96 5.22
CA PRO A 70 28.09 18.58 6.17
C PRO A 70 28.87 19.77 6.75
N ARG A 71 29.11 20.82 5.94
CA ARG A 71 29.83 22.02 6.35
C ARG A 71 28.99 22.89 7.28
N LEU A 72 27.70 23.03 6.99
CA LEU A 72 26.76 23.83 7.79
C LEU A 72 26.46 23.22 9.16
N VAL A 73 26.40 21.88 9.28
CA VAL A 73 26.17 21.20 10.56
C VAL A 73 27.46 20.95 11.36
N GLY A 74 28.62 21.21 10.75
CA GLY A 74 29.94 20.94 11.30
C GLY A 74 30.41 19.49 11.10
N LEU A 75 31.72 19.33 10.88
CA LEU A 75 32.35 18.05 10.54
C LEU A 75 32.07 16.92 11.55
N PRO A 76 32.16 17.13 12.89
CA PRO A 76 31.85 16.05 13.85
C PRO A 76 30.42 15.55 13.72
N LYS A 77 29.44 16.46 13.57
CA LYS A 77 28.03 16.09 13.43
C LYS A 77 27.76 15.42 12.09
N ALA A 78 28.39 15.89 11.03
CA ALA A 78 28.28 15.28 9.71
C ALA A 78 28.80 13.84 9.70
N ILE A 79 29.97 13.57 10.29
CA ILE A 79 30.54 12.21 10.41
C ILE A 79 29.61 11.31 11.23
N GLU A 80 29.10 11.80 12.38
CA GLU A 80 28.14 11.06 13.20
C GLU A 80 26.89 10.67 12.39
N MET A 81 26.29 11.64 11.69
CA MET A 81 25.11 11.42 10.84
C MET A 81 25.41 10.42 9.71
N MET A 82 26.56 10.51 9.06
CA MET A 82 26.97 9.60 8.00
C MET A 82 27.14 8.16 8.50
N LEU A 83 27.82 7.95 9.63
CA LEU A 83 28.05 6.61 10.19
C LEU A 83 26.74 5.94 10.61
N GLN A 84 25.86 6.69 11.30
CA GLN A 84 24.53 6.21 11.68
C GLN A 84 23.69 5.89 10.44
N THR A 85 23.68 6.80 9.46
CA THR A 85 22.91 6.65 8.22
C THR A 85 23.43 5.49 7.38
N ARG A 86 24.75 5.22 7.33
CA ARG A 86 25.31 4.09 6.59
C ARG A 86 24.84 2.75 7.13
N GLN A 87 24.83 2.58 8.45
CA GLN A 87 24.29 1.36 9.07
C GLN A 87 22.79 1.24 8.87
N GLN A 88 22.06 2.36 8.95
CA GLN A 88 20.62 2.37 8.75
C GLN A 88 20.25 2.05 7.30
N ALA A 89 20.88 2.68 6.31
CA ALA A 89 20.65 2.47 4.88
C ALA A 89 20.84 1.01 4.47
N LYS A 90 21.90 0.34 4.96
CA LYS A 90 22.12 -1.10 4.72
C LYS A 90 20.97 -1.98 5.25
N LYS A 91 20.28 -1.54 6.31
CA LYS A 91 19.16 -2.26 6.92
C LYS A 91 17.81 -1.92 6.29
N ILE A 92 17.56 -0.65 5.98
CA ILE A 92 16.23 -0.16 5.56
C ILE A 92 16.07 0.00 4.05
N ALA A 93 17.18 0.07 3.32
CA ALA A 93 17.23 0.45 1.91
C ALA A 93 18.26 -0.38 1.09
N PRO A 94 18.42 -1.70 1.31
CA PRO A 94 19.47 -2.49 0.63
C PRO A 94 19.33 -2.49 -0.91
N ASN A 95 18.11 -2.33 -1.41
CA ASN A 95 17.79 -2.32 -2.85
C ASN A 95 17.61 -0.90 -3.42
N MET A 96 18.08 0.13 -2.71
CA MET A 96 17.97 1.53 -3.10
C MET A 96 19.37 2.17 -3.14
N PRO A 97 20.08 2.05 -4.27
CA PRO A 97 21.51 2.38 -4.38
C PRO A 97 21.82 3.85 -4.09
N GLN A 98 20.87 4.75 -4.31
CA GLN A 98 21.04 6.19 -4.08
C GLN A 98 21.41 6.54 -2.64
N HIS A 99 21.02 5.73 -1.65
CA HIS A 99 21.39 5.96 -0.25
C HIS A 99 22.89 5.78 -0.02
N GLN A 100 23.46 4.72 -0.57
CA GLN A 100 24.89 4.44 -0.45
C GLN A 100 25.70 5.42 -1.29
N ALA A 101 25.25 5.68 -2.53
CA ALA A 101 25.88 6.63 -3.43
C ALA A 101 25.97 8.05 -2.83
N CYS A 102 24.92 8.51 -2.15
CA CYS A 102 24.92 9.80 -1.45
C CYS A 102 25.99 9.85 -0.36
N LEU A 103 26.13 8.78 0.44
CA LEU A 103 27.16 8.71 1.49
C LEU A 103 28.58 8.71 0.91
N ASP A 104 28.79 8.00 -0.20
CA ASP A 104 30.10 7.91 -0.85
C ASP A 104 30.51 9.23 -1.52
N VAL A 105 29.55 10.05 -1.93
CA VAL A 105 29.76 11.41 -2.46
C VAL A 105 30.09 12.40 -1.36
N ILE A 106 29.42 12.31 -0.21
CA ILE A 106 29.74 13.13 0.96
C ILE A 106 31.17 12.79 1.45
N GLU A 107 31.49 11.50 1.55
CA GLU A 107 32.80 11.02 1.99
C GLU A 107 33.93 11.52 1.09
N GLU A 108 33.74 11.52 -0.23
CA GLU A 108 34.69 12.09 -1.18
C GLU A 108 35.01 13.55 -0.86
N GLY A 109 33.98 14.35 -0.61
CA GLY A 109 34.14 15.78 -0.33
C GLY A 109 34.79 16.08 1.03
N VAL A 110 34.69 15.14 1.97
CA VAL A 110 35.36 15.21 3.27
C VAL A 110 36.83 14.81 3.15
N LEU A 111 37.13 13.73 2.43
CA LEU A 111 38.50 13.19 2.32
C LEU A 111 39.39 13.97 1.34
N TYR A 112 38.83 14.41 0.21
CA TYR A 112 39.59 14.98 -0.91
C TYR A 112 39.22 16.45 -1.22
N GLY A 113 38.35 17.04 -0.40
CA GLY A 113 37.96 18.46 -0.51
C GLY A 113 36.67 18.70 -1.29
N GLY A 114 36.06 19.88 -1.05
CA GLY A 114 34.71 20.20 -1.53
C GLY A 114 34.56 20.17 -3.04
N HIS A 115 35.58 20.61 -3.78
CA HIS A 115 35.56 20.59 -5.24
C HIS A 115 35.50 19.15 -5.80
N ALA A 116 36.32 18.23 -5.27
CA ALA A 116 36.26 16.81 -5.62
C ALA A 116 34.89 16.21 -5.33
N GLY A 117 34.32 16.56 -4.17
CA GLY A 117 32.95 16.18 -3.79
C GLY A 117 31.88 16.65 -4.77
N VAL A 118 31.89 17.92 -5.19
CA VAL A 118 30.91 18.48 -6.16
C VAL A 118 31.04 17.79 -7.53
N LEU A 119 32.26 17.52 -7.99
CA LEU A 119 32.47 16.81 -9.26
C LEU A 119 31.92 15.37 -9.21
N LYS A 120 32.17 14.65 -8.10
CA LYS A 120 31.60 13.32 -7.89
C LYS A 120 30.08 13.37 -7.74
N GLU A 121 29.55 14.36 -7.03
CA GLU A 121 28.11 14.60 -6.88
C GLU A 121 27.45 14.71 -8.26
N ALA A 122 27.96 15.59 -9.12
CA ALA A 122 27.41 15.79 -10.46
C ALA A 122 27.48 14.53 -11.34
N LYS A 123 28.55 13.73 -11.22
CA LYS A 123 28.68 12.46 -11.95
C LYS A 123 27.64 11.46 -11.47
N VAL A 124 27.63 11.17 -10.18
CA VAL A 124 26.75 10.16 -9.57
C VAL A 124 25.28 10.55 -9.70
N PHE A 125 24.96 11.84 -9.60
CA PHE A 125 23.59 12.33 -9.79
C PHE A 125 23.04 11.96 -11.17
N LYS A 126 23.82 12.16 -12.23
CA LYS A 126 23.42 11.78 -13.60
C LYS A 126 23.17 10.28 -13.74
N GLU A 127 24.01 9.45 -13.13
CA GLU A 127 23.86 8.00 -13.13
C GLU A 127 22.55 7.59 -12.43
N LEU A 128 22.24 8.20 -11.29
CA LEU A 128 21.03 7.92 -10.52
C LEU A 128 19.75 8.38 -11.22
N VAL A 129 19.75 9.54 -11.89
CA VAL A 129 18.57 10.09 -12.57
C VAL A 129 18.02 9.13 -13.65
N VAL A 130 18.89 8.40 -14.33
CA VAL A 130 18.49 7.44 -15.37
C VAL A 130 18.33 6.00 -14.84
N ALA A 131 18.62 5.76 -13.56
CA ALA A 131 18.56 4.44 -12.97
C ALA A 131 17.13 3.89 -12.93
N PRO A 132 16.93 2.56 -13.10
CA PRO A 132 15.61 1.94 -13.01
C PRO A 132 14.87 2.24 -11.70
N THR A 133 15.61 2.32 -10.58
CA THR A 133 15.06 2.64 -9.25
C THR A 133 14.52 4.07 -9.19
N SER A 134 15.18 5.04 -9.82
CA SER A 134 14.67 6.42 -9.89
C SER A 134 13.42 6.49 -10.75
N ARG A 135 13.43 5.88 -11.94
CA ARG A 135 12.23 5.81 -12.81
C ARG A 135 11.03 5.23 -12.08
N ALA A 136 11.24 4.14 -11.33
CA ALA A 136 10.21 3.50 -10.51
C ALA A 136 9.69 4.42 -9.38
N LEU A 137 10.56 5.05 -8.61
CA LEU A 137 10.16 5.92 -7.50
C LEU A 137 9.46 7.20 -7.98
N VAL A 138 9.92 7.76 -9.10
CA VAL A 138 9.28 8.89 -9.78
C VAL A 138 7.89 8.49 -10.31
N HIS A 139 7.76 7.29 -10.90
CA HIS A 139 6.45 6.75 -11.27
C HIS A 139 5.50 6.68 -10.08
N VAL A 140 5.91 6.07 -8.96
CA VAL A 140 5.08 6.01 -7.73
C VAL A 140 4.69 7.41 -7.25
N PHE A 141 5.62 8.36 -7.27
CA PHE A 141 5.34 9.74 -6.85
C PHE A 141 4.20 10.38 -7.67
N PHE A 142 4.26 10.29 -9.00
CA PHE A 142 3.22 10.85 -9.87
C PHE A 142 1.93 10.04 -9.83
N ALA A 143 2.02 8.71 -9.81
CA ALA A 143 0.89 7.79 -9.74
C ALA A 143 0.08 8.01 -8.45
N GLN A 144 0.73 8.23 -7.31
CA GLN A 144 0.05 8.51 -6.05
C GLN A 144 -0.74 9.83 -6.09
N ARG A 145 -0.23 10.84 -6.80
CA ARG A 145 -0.96 12.12 -6.97
C ARG A 145 -2.14 11.98 -7.92
N SER A 146 -2.03 11.09 -8.92
CA SER A 146 -3.11 10.86 -9.87
C SER A 146 -4.29 10.09 -9.30
N THR A 147 -4.13 9.29 -8.23
CA THR A 147 -5.25 8.47 -7.69
C THR A 147 -6.47 9.29 -7.30
N THR A 148 -6.28 10.58 -7.02
CA THR A 148 -7.36 11.50 -6.65
C THR A 148 -7.99 12.23 -7.84
N LYS A 149 -7.51 11.98 -9.06
CA LYS A 149 -8.09 12.48 -10.32
C LYS A 149 -9.03 11.41 -10.89
N VAL A 150 -10.27 11.42 -10.43
CA VAL A 150 -11.30 10.45 -10.77
C VAL A 150 -12.25 11.07 -11.81
N PRO A 151 -12.34 10.51 -13.03
CA PRO A 151 -13.26 10.98 -14.06
C PRO A 151 -14.73 10.90 -13.64
N GLY A 152 -15.52 11.91 -14.00
CA GLY A 152 -16.92 12.05 -13.60
C GLY A 152 -17.13 12.43 -12.12
N VAL A 153 -16.06 12.72 -11.37
CA VAL A 153 -16.12 13.01 -9.93
C VAL A 153 -15.31 14.25 -9.56
N THR A 154 -14.04 14.29 -9.94
CA THR A 154 -13.11 15.38 -9.54
C THR A 154 -12.82 16.39 -10.66
N ASP A 155 -13.21 16.04 -11.87
CA ASP A 155 -13.21 16.86 -13.08
C ASP A 155 -14.55 17.57 -13.31
N VAL A 156 -15.56 17.29 -12.49
CA VAL A 156 -16.86 17.99 -12.47
C VAL A 156 -16.90 19.02 -11.34
N GLN A 157 -17.77 20.03 -11.43
CA GLN A 157 -17.87 21.15 -10.46
C GLN A 157 -18.55 20.78 -9.13
N LEU A 158 -18.27 19.58 -8.59
CA LEU A 158 -18.73 19.16 -7.27
C LEU A 158 -17.89 19.82 -6.17
N LYS A 159 -18.52 20.11 -5.04
CA LYS A 159 -17.84 20.65 -3.85
C LYS A 159 -17.83 19.59 -2.75
N PRO A 160 -16.68 19.30 -2.11
CA PRO A 160 -16.64 18.38 -0.99
C PRO A 160 -17.54 18.87 0.16
N ARG A 161 -18.41 17.99 0.67
CA ARG A 161 -19.18 18.23 1.89
C ARG A 161 -18.27 18.05 3.09
N GLN A 162 -18.48 18.86 4.13
CA GLN A 162 -17.71 18.71 5.36
C GLN A 162 -18.22 17.52 6.15
N ILE A 163 -17.33 16.57 6.44
CA ILE A 163 -17.60 15.43 7.32
C ILE A 163 -16.99 15.75 8.68
N ARG A 164 -17.84 16.05 9.67
CA ARG A 164 -17.42 16.44 11.03
C ARG A 164 -17.68 15.35 12.06
N LYS A 165 -18.76 14.58 11.87
CA LYS A 165 -19.16 13.50 12.77
C LYS A 165 -19.36 12.20 12.01
N VAL A 166 -18.65 11.16 12.43
CA VAL A 166 -18.70 9.82 11.81
C VAL A 166 -19.13 8.79 12.84
N ALA A 167 -20.11 7.97 12.49
CA ALA A 167 -20.43 6.78 13.28
C ALA A 167 -19.62 5.58 12.76
N VAL A 168 -18.99 4.84 13.66
CA VAL A 168 -18.32 3.57 13.34
C VAL A 168 -19.09 2.44 14.02
N ILE A 169 -19.54 1.45 13.25
CA ILE A 169 -20.29 0.31 13.77
C ILE A 169 -19.37 -0.91 13.87
N GLY A 170 -19.14 -1.38 15.10
CA GLY A 170 -18.20 -2.45 15.41
C GLY A 170 -16.85 -1.91 15.89
N GLY A 171 -16.49 -2.20 17.15
CA GLY A 171 -15.27 -1.79 17.85
C GLY A 171 -14.14 -2.83 17.83
N GLY A 172 -14.18 -3.76 16.87
CA GLY A 172 -13.12 -4.74 16.65
C GLY A 172 -11.81 -4.11 16.15
N LEU A 173 -10.91 -4.96 15.64
CA LEU A 173 -9.59 -4.52 15.16
C LEU A 173 -9.67 -3.41 14.09
N MET A 174 -10.54 -3.59 13.09
CA MET A 174 -10.70 -2.62 12.01
C MET A 174 -11.40 -1.36 12.50
N GLY A 175 -12.57 -1.48 13.12
CA GLY A 175 -13.35 -0.32 13.56
C GLY A 175 -12.65 0.55 14.59
N SER A 176 -11.93 -0.04 15.57
CA SER A 176 -11.11 0.74 16.49
C SER A 176 -9.95 1.48 15.79
N GLY A 177 -9.34 0.87 14.78
CA GLY A 177 -8.31 1.52 13.94
C GLY A 177 -8.88 2.65 13.07
N ILE A 178 -10.06 2.46 12.48
CA ILE A 178 -10.76 3.48 11.69
C ILE A 178 -11.14 4.67 12.58
N ALA A 179 -11.76 4.41 13.74
CA ALA A 179 -12.10 5.42 14.73
C ALA A 179 -10.85 6.21 15.17
N THR A 180 -9.74 5.52 15.44
CA THR A 180 -8.46 6.16 15.80
C THR A 180 -7.98 7.12 14.70
N ALA A 181 -8.04 6.72 13.42
CA ALA A 181 -7.59 7.56 12.30
C ALA A 181 -8.43 8.84 12.14
N LEU A 182 -9.74 8.72 12.32
CA LEU A 182 -10.69 9.84 12.29
C LEU A 182 -10.45 10.80 13.47
N LEU A 183 -10.38 10.29 14.69
CA LEU A 183 -10.18 11.09 15.92
C LEU A 183 -8.83 11.83 15.91
N ALA A 184 -7.74 11.17 15.49
CA ALA A 184 -6.43 11.79 15.35
C ALA A 184 -6.40 12.96 14.35
N SER A 185 -7.40 13.03 13.48
CA SER A 185 -7.58 14.07 12.46
C SER A 185 -8.67 15.08 12.82
N ASN A 186 -9.11 15.12 14.09
CA ASN A 186 -10.16 15.98 14.62
C ASN A 186 -11.56 15.76 14.03
N ILE A 187 -11.90 14.54 13.64
CA ILE A 187 -13.26 14.15 13.26
C ILE A 187 -13.92 13.46 14.47
N ALA A 188 -15.11 13.90 14.85
CA ALA A 188 -15.85 13.31 15.96
C ALA A 188 -16.33 11.90 15.62
N VAL A 189 -16.20 10.97 16.56
CA VAL A 189 -16.57 9.57 16.35
C VAL A 189 -17.57 9.09 17.39
N VAL A 190 -18.67 8.50 16.91
CA VAL A 190 -19.57 7.68 17.71
C VAL A 190 -19.27 6.21 17.41
N LEU A 191 -18.76 5.46 18.38
CA LEU A 191 -18.53 4.02 18.23
C LEU A 191 -19.73 3.24 18.76
N LYS A 192 -20.45 2.57 17.86
CA LYS A 192 -21.59 1.73 18.20
C LYS A 192 -21.15 0.27 18.33
N GLU A 193 -21.49 -0.35 19.45
CA GLU A 193 -21.29 -1.79 19.68
C GLU A 193 -22.58 -2.51 20.08
N VAL A 194 -22.56 -3.85 20.05
CA VAL A 194 -23.75 -4.67 20.36
C VAL A 194 -23.98 -4.83 21.85
N ASN A 195 -22.95 -4.70 22.68
CA ASN A 195 -23.05 -4.81 24.13
C ASN A 195 -21.94 -4.02 24.85
N PRO A 196 -22.09 -3.76 26.16
CA PRO A 196 -21.12 -2.99 26.93
C PRO A 196 -19.70 -3.57 26.95
N GLN A 197 -19.56 -4.90 26.92
CA GLN A 197 -18.25 -5.57 26.98
C GLN A 197 -17.43 -5.32 25.72
N PHE A 198 -18.06 -5.45 24.54
CA PHE A 198 -17.41 -5.14 23.27
C PHE A 198 -17.15 -3.64 23.13
N LEU A 199 -18.07 -2.79 23.60
CA LEU A 199 -17.85 -1.34 23.60
C LEU A 199 -16.61 -0.96 24.41
N GLN A 200 -16.52 -1.42 25.65
CA GLN A 200 -15.37 -1.16 26.52
C GLN A 200 -14.05 -1.68 25.92
N ARG A 201 -14.09 -2.84 25.24
CA ARG A 201 -12.93 -3.38 24.53
C ARG A 201 -12.51 -2.46 23.38
N GLY A 202 -13.46 -1.98 22.58
CA GLY A 202 -13.20 -1.04 21.48
C GLY A 202 -12.62 0.29 21.98
N GLU A 203 -13.17 0.84 23.05
CA GLU A 203 -12.66 2.04 23.73
C GLU A 203 -11.20 1.87 24.16
N LYS A 204 -10.89 0.76 24.82
CA LYS A 204 -9.52 0.45 25.25
C LYS A 204 -8.56 0.29 24.06
N MET A 205 -9.02 -0.30 22.96
CA MET A 205 -8.23 -0.40 21.73
C MET A 205 -7.94 0.97 21.11
N ILE A 206 -8.94 1.86 21.04
CA ILE A 206 -8.77 3.22 20.52
C ILE A 206 -7.77 4.00 21.39
N ALA A 207 -7.95 3.98 22.71
CA ALA A 207 -7.03 4.63 23.65
C ALA A 207 -5.60 4.12 23.49
N GLY A 208 -5.42 2.79 23.44
CA GLY A 208 -4.11 2.17 23.23
C GLY A 208 -3.47 2.50 21.88
N ASN A 209 -4.26 2.62 20.81
CA ASN A 209 -3.75 3.04 19.50
C ASN A 209 -3.27 4.50 19.52
N LEU A 210 -4.04 5.40 20.14
CA LEU A 210 -3.66 6.82 20.30
C LEU A 210 -2.38 6.97 21.14
N GLU A 211 -2.29 6.25 22.27
CA GLU A 211 -1.05 6.19 23.07
C GLU A 211 0.13 5.69 22.24
N GLY A 212 -0.09 4.67 21.39
CA GLY A 212 0.91 4.17 20.47
C GLY A 212 1.39 5.23 19.47
N LEU A 213 0.48 6.09 18.97
CA LEU A 213 0.84 7.22 18.11
C LEU A 213 1.63 8.29 18.85
N VAL A 214 1.33 8.54 20.12
CA VAL A 214 2.09 9.46 20.98
C VAL A 214 3.50 8.92 21.24
N LYS A 215 3.62 7.64 21.62
CA LYS A 215 4.93 6.98 21.85
C LYS A 215 5.83 7.00 20.60
N ARG A 216 5.24 6.97 19.40
CA ARG A 216 5.95 7.07 18.11
C ARG A 216 6.20 8.51 17.64
N GLY A 217 5.80 9.53 18.41
CA GLY A 217 5.94 10.94 18.05
C GLY A 217 5.04 11.42 16.91
N SER A 218 4.10 10.58 16.44
CA SER A 218 3.18 10.91 15.35
C SER A 218 1.97 11.75 15.81
N LEU A 219 1.73 11.82 17.12
CA LEU A 219 0.67 12.58 17.77
C LEU A 219 1.21 13.20 19.06
N THR A 220 0.81 14.43 19.40
CA THR A 220 1.15 15.03 20.71
C THR A 220 0.15 14.62 21.78
N LYS A 221 0.52 14.73 23.06
CA LYS A 221 -0.39 14.43 24.18
C LYS A 221 -1.63 15.32 24.16
N ASP A 222 -1.50 16.59 23.84
CA ASP A 222 -2.63 17.53 23.72
C ASP A 222 -3.58 17.13 22.58
N LYS A 223 -3.03 16.72 21.44
CA LYS A 223 -3.84 16.21 20.31
C LYS A 223 -4.53 14.90 20.67
N MET A 224 -3.91 14.03 21.45
CA MET A 224 -4.55 12.81 21.97
C MET A 224 -5.72 13.14 22.91
N ASN A 225 -5.54 14.07 23.85
CA ASN A 225 -6.61 14.48 24.77
C ASN A 225 -7.79 15.08 24.00
N LYS A 226 -7.50 15.94 23.02
CA LYS A 226 -8.52 16.47 22.11
C LYS A 226 -9.22 15.37 21.33
N ALA A 227 -8.48 14.42 20.76
CA ALA A 227 -9.05 13.27 20.08
C ALA A 227 -10.02 12.49 20.99
N MET A 228 -9.65 12.21 22.24
CA MET A 228 -10.54 11.53 23.18
C MET A 228 -11.79 12.34 23.55
N SER A 229 -11.71 13.67 23.60
CA SER A 229 -12.91 14.51 23.82
C SER A 229 -13.93 14.46 22.67
N LEU A 230 -13.50 14.04 21.49
CA LEU A 230 -14.32 13.89 20.29
C LEU A 230 -14.91 12.48 20.14
N PHE A 231 -14.61 11.58 21.07
CA PHE A 231 -15.06 10.19 21.07
C PHE A 231 -16.28 10.00 21.97
N LYS A 232 -17.27 9.24 21.49
CA LYS A 232 -18.42 8.78 22.27
C LYS A 232 -18.72 7.30 21.97
N GLY A 233 -18.88 6.49 23.01
CA GLY A 233 -19.40 5.13 22.91
C GLY A 233 -20.93 5.09 22.89
N ALA A 234 -21.52 4.17 22.13
CA ALA A 234 -22.97 3.97 22.03
C ALA A 234 -23.35 2.48 21.93
N LEU A 235 -24.54 2.13 22.43
CA LEU A 235 -25.12 0.78 22.30
C LEU A 235 -26.31 0.73 21.33
N ASP A 236 -26.91 1.88 21.07
CA ASP A 236 -28.01 2.09 20.14
C ASP A 236 -27.66 3.18 19.11
N TYR A 237 -28.64 3.54 18.28
CA TYR A 237 -28.48 4.48 17.17
C TYR A 237 -28.92 5.92 17.50
N SER A 238 -29.20 6.26 18.76
CA SER A 238 -29.76 7.57 19.14
C SER A 238 -28.88 8.75 18.72
N ASP A 239 -27.56 8.54 18.69
CA ASP A 239 -26.54 9.52 18.30
C ASP A 239 -26.27 9.62 16.79
N PHE A 240 -27.09 8.97 15.95
CA PHE A 240 -26.92 8.92 14.49
C PHE A 240 -27.75 9.99 13.74
N LYS A 241 -28.56 10.77 14.45
CA LYS A 241 -29.45 11.77 13.81
C LYS A 241 -28.73 12.95 13.17
N ASP A 242 -27.46 13.16 13.50
CA ASP A 242 -26.62 14.28 13.07
C ASP A 242 -25.26 13.80 12.55
N VAL A 243 -25.11 12.51 12.20
CA VAL A 243 -23.87 12.00 11.60
C VAL A 243 -23.82 12.31 10.10
N ASP A 244 -22.62 12.64 9.61
CA ASP A 244 -22.39 12.93 8.19
C ASP A 244 -21.99 11.67 7.41
N MET A 245 -21.47 10.66 8.11
CA MET A 245 -21.04 9.38 7.53
C MET A 245 -21.13 8.27 8.56
N VAL A 246 -21.52 7.08 8.12
CA VAL A 246 -21.42 5.81 8.86
C VAL A 246 -20.36 4.96 8.19
N ILE A 247 -19.49 4.30 8.97
CA ILE A 247 -18.57 3.25 8.51
C ILE A 247 -18.86 1.97 9.27
N GLU A 248 -19.43 1.00 8.57
CA GLU A 248 -19.74 -0.33 9.10
C GLU A 248 -18.49 -1.23 9.03
N ALA A 249 -18.09 -1.79 10.17
CA ALA A 249 -16.91 -2.65 10.34
C ALA A 249 -17.20 -3.87 11.24
N VAL A 250 -18.38 -4.48 11.06
CA VAL A 250 -18.77 -5.74 11.71
C VAL A 250 -18.36 -6.96 10.88
N ILE A 251 -18.57 -8.14 11.46
CA ILE A 251 -18.26 -9.44 10.85
C ILE A 251 -18.88 -9.62 9.45
N GLU A 252 -18.23 -10.43 8.61
CA GLU A 252 -18.65 -10.72 7.24
C GLU A 252 -19.87 -11.66 7.18
N LYS A 253 -21.04 -11.14 7.57
CA LYS A 253 -22.33 -11.83 7.46
C LYS A 253 -23.33 -10.96 6.72
N ILE A 254 -23.76 -11.41 5.54
CA ILE A 254 -24.70 -10.69 4.67
C ILE A 254 -25.99 -10.27 5.40
N PRO A 255 -26.73 -11.16 6.09
CA PRO A 255 -28.00 -10.77 6.72
C PRO A 255 -27.83 -9.69 7.80
N LEU A 256 -26.71 -9.75 8.54
CA LEU A 256 -26.39 -8.76 9.56
C LEU A 256 -26.09 -7.40 8.93
N LYS A 257 -25.26 -7.35 7.88
CA LYS A 257 -24.95 -6.09 7.18
C LYS A 257 -26.19 -5.47 6.54
N GLN A 258 -27.02 -6.27 5.86
CA GLN A 258 -28.29 -5.79 5.30
C GLN A 258 -29.21 -5.19 6.37
N SER A 259 -29.32 -5.84 7.53
CA SER A 259 -30.10 -5.34 8.68
C SER A 259 -29.56 -3.99 9.17
N ILE A 260 -28.23 -3.88 9.34
CA ILE A 260 -27.57 -2.63 9.75
C ILE A 260 -27.83 -1.53 8.72
N PHE A 261 -27.69 -1.81 7.43
CA PHE A 261 -27.86 -0.83 6.35
C PHE A 261 -29.31 -0.33 6.25
N ALA A 262 -30.31 -1.20 6.45
CA ALA A 262 -31.71 -0.80 6.54
C ALA A 262 -31.99 0.09 7.76
N ASP A 263 -31.39 -0.22 8.92
CA ASP A 263 -31.54 0.60 10.13
C ASP A 263 -30.90 1.99 9.97
N ILE A 264 -29.66 2.07 9.49
CA ILE A 264 -28.97 3.35 9.33
C ILE A 264 -29.60 4.21 8.24
N GLU A 265 -30.17 3.62 7.18
CA GLU A 265 -30.93 4.39 6.18
C GLU A 265 -32.12 5.12 6.81
N ARG A 266 -32.87 4.43 7.68
CA ARG A 266 -34.04 4.97 8.36
C ARG A 266 -33.69 6.06 9.38
N ILE A 267 -32.56 5.93 10.06
CA ILE A 267 -32.20 6.75 11.21
C ILE A 267 -31.34 7.95 10.83
N CYS A 268 -30.41 7.77 9.89
CA CYS A 268 -29.45 8.82 9.52
C CYS A 268 -30.10 9.87 8.60
N PRO A 269 -29.59 11.11 8.62
CA PRO A 269 -29.99 12.14 7.67
C PRO A 269 -29.85 11.70 6.21
N LYS A 270 -30.66 12.29 5.32
CA LYS A 270 -30.59 12.03 3.87
C LYS A 270 -29.24 12.36 3.25
N HIS A 271 -28.44 13.26 3.85
CA HIS A 271 -27.11 13.58 3.34
C HIS A 271 -26.03 12.59 3.79
N CYS A 272 -26.30 11.79 4.84
CA CYS A 272 -25.31 10.89 5.44
C CYS A 272 -24.82 9.85 4.43
N ILE A 273 -23.50 9.63 4.36
CA ILE A 273 -22.90 8.56 3.56
C ILE A 273 -22.98 7.24 4.34
N LEU A 274 -23.33 6.15 3.67
CA LEU A 274 -23.47 4.81 4.27
C LEU A 274 -22.32 3.93 3.76
N ALA A 275 -21.21 3.91 4.48
CA ALA A 275 -20.01 3.19 4.07
C ALA A 275 -19.88 1.82 4.75
N THR A 276 -19.32 0.84 4.04
CA THR A 276 -18.92 -0.47 4.59
C THR A 276 -17.42 -0.71 4.40
N ASN A 277 -16.78 -1.30 5.40
CA ASN A 277 -15.40 -1.79 5.37
C ASN A 277 -15.32 -3.28 4.97
N THR A 278 -16.38 -3.85 4.37
CA THR A 278 -16.33 -5.25 3.88
C THR A 278 -15.16 -5.46 2.92
N SER A 279 -14.61 -6.68 2.90
CA SER A 279 -13.48 -7.07 2.03
C SER A 279 -13.89 -7.98 0.87
N THR A 280 -15.04 -8.65 0.97
CA THR A 280 -15.45 -9.70 0.03
C THR A 280 -16.91 -9.66 -0.40
N ILE A 281 -17.78 -8.95 0.34
CA ILE A 281 -19.22 -8.91 0.03
C ILE A 281 -19.49 -7.80 -0.99
N ASP A 282 -20.28 -8.16 -2.01
CA ASP A 282 -20.78 -7.24 -3.02
C ASP A 282 -21.64 -6.12 -2.37
N LEU A 283 -21.30 -4.86 -2.63
CA LEU A 283 -22.03 -3.70 -2.09
C LEU A 283 -23.49 -3.64 -2.55
N ASN A 284 -23.84 -4.18 -3.72
CA ASN A 284 -25.22 -4.29 -4.18
C ASN A 284 -26.02 -5.23 -3.27
N VAL A 285 -25.39 -6.31 -2.79
CA VAL A 285 -26.01 -7.24 -1.82
C VAL A 285 -26.14 -6.58 -0.46
N VAL A 286 -25.16 -5.79 -0.02
CA VAL A 286 -25.26 -5.01 1.23
C VAL A 286 -26.44 -4.02 1.19
N GLY A 287 -26.61 -3.32 0.07
CA GLY A 287 -27.66 -2.32 -0.14
C GLY A 287 -29.02 -2.83 -0.64
N GLU A 288 -29.19 -4.15 -0.77
CA GLU A 288 -30.40 -4.76 -1.37
C GLU A 288 -31.69 -4.37 -0.64
N LYS A 289 -31.62 -4.21 0.68
CA LYS A 289 -32.77 -3.85 1.54
C LYS A 289 -32.89 -2.35 1.81
N THR A 290 -32.29 -1.52 0.97
CA THR A 290 -32.31 -0.06 1.09
C THR A 290 -32.93 0.61 -0.14
N ASN A 291 -33.25 1.90 -0.06
CA ASN A 291 -33.65 2.74 -1.20
C ASN A 291 -32.62 3.83 -1.53
N SER A 292 -31.51 3.89 -0.79
CA SER A 292 -30.48 4.94 -0.86
C SER A 292 -29.16 4.40 -1.43
N GLN A 293 -29.20 3.57 -2.48
CA GLN A 293 -27.99 2.97 -3.06
C GLN A 293 -26.99 4.03 -3.58
N ASP A 294 -27.46 5.23 -3.88
CA ASP A 294 -26.64 6.38 -4.27
C ASP A 294 -25.70 6.88 -3.16
N ARG A 295 -26.00 6.57 -1.90
CA ARG A 295 -25.19 6.93 -0.73
C ARG A 295 -24.37 5.76 -0.18
N ILE A 296 -24.52 4.56 -0.76
CA ILE A 296 -23.76 3.36 -0.36
C ILE A 296 -22.42 3.34 -1.07
N ILE A 297 -21.35 3.17 -0.28
CA ILE A 297 -19.97 3.18 -0.77
C ILE A 297 -19.10 2.22 0.07
N GLY A 298 -18.02 1.70 -0.50
CA GLY A 298 -17.04 0.95 0.26
C GLY A 298 -15.95 1.88 0.76
N ALA A 299 -15.68 1.84 2.06
CA ALA A 299 -14.51 2.45 2.68
C ALA A 299 -13.62 1.30 3.17
N HIS A 300 -12.94 0.62 2.25
CA HIS A 300 -12.14 -0.57 2.55
C HIS A 300 -10.74 -0.15 3.03
N PHE A 301 -10.56 -0.18 4.35
CA PHE A 301 -9.30 0.08 5.04
C PHE A 301 -8.43 -1.18 5.12
N PHE A 302 -7.12 -0.97 5.26
CA PHE A 302 -6.15 -2.05 5.43
C PHE A 302 -5.67 -2.15 6.88
N SER A 303 -5.56 -3.37 7.40
CA SER A 303 -5.15 -3.58 8.80
C SER A 303 -3.64 -3.43 8.99
N PRO A 304 -3.16 -2.71 10.05
CA PRO A 304 -3.93 -1.92 11.01
C PRO A 304 -4.40 -0.57 10.42
N ALA A 305 -5.70 -0.26 10.50
CA ALA A 305 -6.32 0.86 9.78
C ALA A 305 -5.78 2.26 10.14
N HIS A 306 -5.28 2.47 11.37
CA HIS A 306 -4.68 3.74 11.77
C HIS A 306 -3.24 3.93 11.29
N ILE A 307 -2.59 2.87 10.77
CA ILE A 307 -1.20 2.88 10.29
C ILE A 307 -1.15 2.75 8.77
N MET A 308 -1.88 1.79 8.20
CA MET A 308 -1.81 1.50 6.78
C MET A 308 -2.29 2.70 5.95
N PRO A 309 -1.57 3.10 4.91
CA PRO A 309 -1.86 4.34 4.18
C PRO A 309 -2.98 4.17 3.14
N LEU A 310 -3.24 2.98 2.63
CA LEU A 310 -4.23 2.76 1.57
C LEU A 310 -5.68 2.83 2.11
N LEU A 311 -6.55 3.44 1.31
CA LEU A 311 -8.00 3.35 1.43
C LEU A 311 -8.58 3.01 0.04
N GLU A 312 -9.14 1.82 -0.11
CA GLU A 312 -9.91 1.47 -1.31
C GLU A 312 -11.32 2.05 -1.18
N ILE A 313 -11.66 2.95 -2.10
CA ILE A 313 -13.00 3.53 -2.21
C ILE A 313 -13.75 2.72 -3.25
N VAL A 314 -14.61 1.82 -2.79
CA VAL A 314 -15.33 0.90 -3.68
C VAL A 314 -16.64 1.54 -4.13
N ARG A 315 -16.84 1.64 -5.44
CA ARG A 315 -18.06 2.22 -6.02
C ARG A 315 -18.86 1.17 -6.79
N THR A 316 -20.18 1.24 -6.64
CA THR A 316 -21.13 0.56 -7.53
C THR A 316 -21.48 1.47 -8.71
N GLU A 317 -22.32 1.02 -9.62
CA GLU A 317 -22.89 1.88 -10.67
C GLU A 317 -23.86 2.93 -10.10
N LYS A 318 -24.47 2.66 -8.95
CA LYS A 318 -25.45 3.55 -8.31
C LYS A 318 -24.81 4.57 -7.40
N THR A 319 -23.61 4.30 -6.86
CA THR A 319 -22.90 5.18 -5.93
C THR A 319 -22.71 6.57 -6.54
N SER A 320 -23.18 7.61 -5.85
CA SER A 320 -23.14 8.98 -6.35
C SER A 320 -21.70 9.53 -6.43
N PRO A 321 -21.39 10.35 -7.45
CA PRO A 321 -20.12 11.08 -7.53
C PRO A 321 -19.81 11.91 -6.28
N GLN A 322 -20.83 12.49 -5.65
CA GLN A 322 -20.68 13.26 -4.43
C GLN A 322 -20.15 12.40 -3.26
N ALA A 323 -20.70 11.19 -3.05
CA ALA A 323 -20.22 10.30 -2.00
C ALA A 323 -18.76 9.88 -2.22
N ILE A 324 -18.37 9.65 -3.48
CA ILE A 324 -16.98 9.34 -3.85
C ILE A 324 -16.06 10.54 -3.53
N LEU A 325 -16.43 11.75 -3.94
CA LEU A 325 -15.65 12.97 -3.69
C LEU A 325 -15.45 13.23 -2.19
N ASP A 326 -16.52 13.07 -1.41
CA ASP A 326 -16.47 13.26 0.04
C ASP A 326 -15.58 12.24 0.71
N LEU A 327 -15.66 10.97 0.33
CA LEU A 327 -14.80 9.93 0.89
C LEU A 327 -13.33 10.07 0.45
N ILE A 328 -13.05 10.55 -0.77
CA ILE A 328 -11.70 10.96 -1.18
C ILE A 328 -11.18 12.06 -0.25
N THR A 329 -12.02 13.04 0.06
CA THR A 329 -11.68 14.19 0.91
C THR A 329 -11.42 13.75 2.35
N VAL A 330 -12.29 12.90 2.92
CA VAL A 330 -12.06 12.27 4.22
C VAL A 330 -10.74 11.51 4.22
N GLY A 331 -10.52 10.65 3.22
CA GLY A 331 -9.26 9.90 3.06
C GLY A 331 -8.02 10.79 3.13
N LYS A 332 -8.01 11.91 2.41
CA LYS A 332 -6.92 12.90 2.46
C LYS A 332 -6.76 13.53 3.86
N ILE A 333 -7.86 13.91 4.51
CA ILE A 333 -7.84 14.50 5.86
C ILE A 333 -7.22 13.53 6.86
N ILE A 334 -7.59 12.24 6.80
CA ILE A 334 -7.04 11.19 7.67
C ILE A 334 -5.69 10.63 7.19
N LYS A 335 -5.02 11.34 6.28
CA LYS A 335 -3.69 11.01 5.73
C LYS A 335 -3.63 9.61 5.09
N LYS A 336 -4.74 9.17 4.51
CA LYS A 336 -4.82 7.99 3.64
C LYS A 336 -4.61 8.40 2.18
N VAL A 337 -4.22 7.43 1.38
CA VAL A 337 -4.17 7.52 -0.07
C VAL A 337 -5.42 6.82 -0.62
N PRO A 338 -6.43 7.58 -1.06
CA PRO A 338 -7.63 6.99 -1.64
C PRO A 338 -7.33 6.46 -3.05
N VAL A 339 -7.82 5.27 -3.33
CA VAL A 339 -7.84 4.65 -4.67
C VAL A 339 -9.28 4.23 -4.95
N VAL A 340 -9.90 4.80 -5.99
CA VAL A 340 -11.28 4.46 -6.36
C VAL A 340 -11.29 3.21 -7.23
N VAL A 341 -12.06 2.21 -6.81
CA VAL A 341 -12.14 0.90 -7.44
C VAL A 341 -13.59 0.46 -7.67
N GLY A 342 -13.80 -0.39 -8.66
CA GLY A 342 -15.07 -1.04 -8.93
C GLY A 342 -15.40 -2.11 -7.90
N ASN A 343 -16.69 -2.35 -7.73
CA ASN A 343 -17.22 -3.38 -6.85
C ASN A 343 -17.08 -4.77 -7.48
N CYS A 344 -16.27 -5.64 -6.86
CA CYS A 344 -16.16 -7.07 -7.16
C CYS A 344 -15.63 -7.80 -5.91
N THR A 345 -15.71 -9.13 -5.89
CA THR A 345 -15.11 -9.93 -4.80
C THR A 345 -13.62 -9.61 -4.67
N GLY A 346 -13.20 -9.12 -3.49
CA GLY A 346 -11.80 -8.76 -3.22
C GLY A 346 -11.33 -7.44 -3.83
N PHE A 347 -12.21 -6.68 -4.50
CA PHE A 347 -11.94 -5.38 -5.12
C PHE A 347 -10.69 -5.38 -6.02
N ALA A 348 -9.79 -4.39 -5.90
CA ALA A 348 -8.56 -4.38 -6.70
C ALA A 348 -7.44 -5.12 -5.97
N VAL A 349 -7.19 -4.84 -4.69
CA VAL A 349 -6.02 -5.38 -3.98
C VAL A 349 -6.17 -6.86 -3.68
N ASN A 350 -7.18 -7.27 -2.90
CA ASN A 350 -7.28 -8.66 -2.45
C ASN A 350 -7.51 -9.61 -3.62
N ARG A 351 -8.28 -9.18 -4.63
CA ARG A 351 -8.46 -9.92 -5.88
C ARG A 351 -7.16 -10.07 -6.65
N THR A 352 -6.39 -9.01 -6.83
CA THR A 352 -5.11 -9.12 -7.55
C THR A 352 -4.14 -10.01 -6.79
N PHE A 353 -4.19 -9.99 -5.45
CA PHE A 353 -3.19 -10.60 -4.58
C PHE A 353 -3.51 -12.02 -4.11
N PHE A 354 -4.75 -12.52 -4.23
CA PHE A 354 -5.06 -13.89 -3.80
C PHE A 354 -4.18 -14.99 -4.45
N PRO A 355 -3.71 -14.87 -5.72
CA PRO A 355 -2.81 -15.86 -6.31
C PRO A 355 -1.43 -15.91 -5.62
N TYR A 356 -1.04 -14.86 -4.88
CA TYR A 356 0.27 -14.77 -4.23
C TYR A 356 0.50 -15.91 -3.22
N THR A 357 -0.49 -16.19 -2.36
CA THR A 357 -0.41 -17.30 -1.40
C THR A 357 -0.61 -18.64 -2.08
N GLN A 358 -1.50 -18.72 -3.07
CA GLN A 358 -1.77 -19.96 -3.81
C GLN A 358 -0.57 -20.45 -4.61
N GLY A 359 0.13 -19.55 -5.32
CA GLY A 359 1.37 -19.89 -6.01
C GLY A 359 2.45 -20.44 -5.07
N SER A 360 2.50 -19.94 -3.83
CA SER A 360 3.42 -20.48 -2.82
C SER A 360 3.05 -21.91 -2.37
N HIS A 361 1.76 -22.24 -2.27
CA HIS A 361 1.30 -23.59 -1.92
C HIS A 361 1.64 -24.59 -3.01
N LEU A 362 1.43 -24.22 -4.29
CA LEU A 362 1.87 -25.04 -5.41
C LEU A 362 3.38 -25.30 -5.39
N LEU A 363 4.21 -24.29 -5.12
CA LEU A 363 5.66 -24.50 -5.03
C LEU A 363 6.02 -25.48 -3.91
N VAL A 364 5.30 -25.46 -2.79
CA VAL A 364 5.48 -26.44 -1.71
C VAL A 364 5.11 -27.84 -2.18
N SER A 365 4.03 -27.99 -2.94
CA SER A 365 3.60 -29.29 -3.49
C SER A 365 4.61 -29.85 -4.49
N LEU A 366 5.32 -28.96 -5.22
CA LEU A 366 6.44 -29.30 -6.09
C LEU A 366 7.75 -29.60 -5.34
N GLY A 367 7.73 -29.60 -4.01
CA GLY A 367 8.87 -29.99 -3.18
C GLY A 367 9.79 -28.84 -2.75
N ILE A 368 9.40 -27.58 -3.01
CA ILE A 368 10.20 -26.42 -2.60
C ILE A 368 10.00 -26.14 -1.11
N ASP A 369 11.10 -25.78 -0.44
CA ASP A 369 11.11 -25.43 0.98
C ASP A 369 10.43 -24.08 1.24
N VAL A 370 9.57 -24.03 2.28
CA VAL A 370 8.79 -22.84 2.65
C VAL A 370 9.68 -21.65 3.01
N PHE A 371 10.81 -21.89 3.68
CA PHE A 371 11.72 -20.83 4.11
C PHE A 371 12.57 -20.31 2.95
N ARG A 372 12.92 -21.17 1.97
CA ARG A 372 13.50 -20.73 0.70
C ARG A 372 12.55 -19.81 -0.06
N ILE A 373 11.27 -20.16 -0.17
CA ILE A 373 10.26 -19.33 -0.85
C ILE A 373 10.18 -17.96 -0.16
N ASP A 374 9.99 -17.93 1.15
CA ASP A 374 9.90 -16.67 1.90
C ASP A 374 11.17 -15.80 1.74
N ARG A 375 12.35 -16.42 1.75
CA ARG A 375 13.63 -15.72 1.54
C ARG A 375 13.72 -15.11 0.15
N VAL A 376 13.37 -15.85 -0.91
CA VAL A 376 13.39 -15.35 -2.30
C VAL A 376 12.47 -14.12 -2.43
N ILE A 377 11.26 -14.21 -1.89
CA ILE A 377 10.28 -13.14 -1.98
C ILE A 377 10.66 -11.92 -1.13
N SER A 378 11.25 -12.14 0.04
CA SER A 378 11.79 -11.06 0.87
C SER A 378 12.99 -10.37 0.20
N ASN A 379 13.90 -11.14 -0.42
CA ASN A 379 15.03 -10.61 -1.17
C ASN A 379 14.60 -9.80 -2.41
N PHE A 380 13.51 -10.21 -3.06
CA PHE A 380 12.91 -9.44 -4.16
C PHE A 380 12.48 -8.04 -3.72
N GLY A 381 12.03 -7.92 -2.46
CA GLY A 381 11.70 -6.64 -1.84
C GLY A 381 10.42 -6.60 -1.02
N MET A 382 9.68 -7.71 -0.92
CA MET A 382 8.47 -7.74 -0.10
C MET A 382 8.84 -7.64 1.38
N PRO A 383 8.00 -6.99 2.22
CA PRO A 383 8.27 -6.88 3.66
C PRO A 383 8.26 -8.23 4.38
N MET A 384 7.57 -9.22 3.82
CA MET A 384 7.51 -10.59 4.31
C MET A 384 7.17 -11.54 3.16
N GLY A 385 7.65 -12.79 3.26
CA GLY A 385 7.27 -13.86 2.34
C GLY A 385 5.82 -14.33 2.53
N PRO A 386 5.28 -15.12 1.59
CA PRO A 386 3.89 -15.59 1.64
C PRO A 386 3.53 -16.42 2.87
N PHE A 387 4.45 -17.18 3.47
CA PHE A 387 4.15 -18.01 4.64
C PHE A 387 4.15 -17.19 5.93
N GLN A 388 5.15 -16.31 6.09
CA GLN A 388 5.14 -15.32 7.16
C GLN A 388 3.92 -14.40 7.10
N LEU A 389 3.48 -14.00 5.89
CA LEU A 389 2.26 -13.23 5.72
C LEU A 389 1.02 -13.98 6.23
N GLN A 390 0.89 -15.27 5.89
CA GLN A 390 -0.22 -16.11 6.35
C GLN A 390 -0.25 -16.23 7.88
N ASP A 391 0.91 -16.41 8.52
CA ASP A 391 1.02 -16.44 9.98
C ASP A 391 0.52 -15.15 10.64
N VAL A 392 0.80 -13.99 10.03
CA VAL A 392 0.43 -12.68 10.57
C VAL A 392 -1.04 -12.34 10.29
N ALA A 393 -1.53 -12.69 9.10
CA ALA A 393 -2.93 -12.47 8.71
C ALA A 393 -3.90 -13.33 9.54
N GLY A 394 -3.48 -14.56 9.87
CA GLY A 394 -4.25 -15.51 10.66
C GLY A 394 -5.06 -16.49 9.81
N TYR A 395 -4.94 -17.77 10.13
CA TYR A 395 -5.52 -18.86 9.32
C TYR A 395 -7.04 -18.89 9.30
N GLY A 396 -7.69 -18.46 10.38
CA GLY A 396 -9.16 -18.37 10.41
C GLY A 396 -9.71 -17.42 9.33
N VAL A 397 -8.97 -16.35 9.00
CA VAL A 397 -9.35 -15.44 7.91
C VAL A 397 -9.21 -16.14 6.56
N ALA A 398 -8.10 -16.84 6.33
CA ALA A 398 -7.85 -17.58 5.09
C ALA A 398 -8.93 -18.64 4.84
N LEU A 399 -9.31 -19.42 5.87
CA LEU A 399 -10.38 -20.41 5.77
C LEU A 399 -11.75 -19.77 5.51
N ALA A 400 -12.05 -18.64 6.16
CA ALA A 400 -13.32 -17.94 5.97
C ALA A 400 -13.51 -17.38 4.55
N VAL A 401 -12.43 -17.07 3.83
CA VAL A 401 -12.49 -16.55 2.46
C VAL A 401 -12.28 -17.62 1.38
N LYS A 402 -11.80 -18.83 1.74
CA LYS A 402 -11.47 -19.92 0.81
C LYS A 402 -12.60 -20.20 -0.18
N ASP A 403 -13.78 -20.50 0.33
CA ASP A 403 -14.95 -20.85 -0.50
C ASP A 403 -15.47 -19.67 -1.31
N ILE A 404 -15.31 -18.43 -0.80
CA ILE A 404 -15.72 -17.22 -1.48
C ILE A 404 -14.89 -17.02 -2.76
N TYR A 405 -13.57 -17.16 -2.66
CA TYR A 405 -12.67 -17.03 -3.80
C TYR A 405 -12.81 -18.21 -4.77
N ALA A 406 -12.94 -19.45 -4.25
CA ALA A 406 -13.18 -20.61 -5.09
C ALA A 406 -14.46 -20.45 -5.94
N LYS A 407 -15.56 -20.00 -5.32
CA LYS A 407 -16.81 -19.73 -6.03
C LYS A 407 -16.70 -18.56 -7.02
N ALA A 408 -16.00 -17.49 -6.66
CA ALA A 408 -15.88 -16.30 -7.49
C ALA A 408 -14.96 -16.49 -8.71
N PHE A 409 -13.89 -17.27 -8.55
CA PHE A 409 -12.79 -17.31 -9.53
C PHE A 409 -12.59 -18.67 -10.21
N GLY A 410 -13.22 -19.75 -9.71
CA GLY A 410 -13.25 -21.06 -10.36
C GLY A 410 -11.86 -21.60 -10.63
N GLU A 411 -11.56 -21.95 -11.88
CA GLU A 411 -10.26 -22.51 -12.31
C GLU A 411 -9.06 -21.58 -12.08
N ARG A 412 -9.29 -20.28 -11.84
CA ARG A 412 -8.22 -19.34 -11.45
C ARG A 412 -7.79 -19.50 -10.00
N ASN A 413 -8.56 -20.21 -9.20
CA ASN A 413 -8.29 -20.49 -7.79
C ASN A 413 -7.60 -21.85 -7.66
N LEU A 414 -6.40 -21.88 -7.07
CA LEU A 414 -5.77 -23.13 -6.68
C LEU A 414 -6.44 -23.68 -5.42
N ASP A 415 -6.99 -24.89 -5.49
CA ASP A 415 -7.46 -25.58 -4.29
C ASP A 415 -6.26 -26.13 -3.50
N SER A 416 -6.22 -25.83 -2.22
CA SER A 416 -5.14 -26.19 -1.30
C SER A 416 -5.70 -26.38 0.10
N ASP A 417 -5.32 -27.49 0.73
CA ASP A 417 -5.65 -27.86 2.11
C ASP A 417 -4.49 -27.57 3.08
N LEU A 418 -3.41 -26.91 2.63
CA LEU A 418 -2.25 -26.65 3.48
C LEU A 418 -2.63 -25.88 4.76
N VAL A 419 -3.49 -24.86 4.64
CA VAL A 419 -3.94 -24.08 5.81
C VAL A 419 -4.80 -24.94 6.74
N ASP A 420 -5.66 -25.80 6.18
CA ASP A 420 -6.47 -26.75 6.94
C ASP A 420 -5.59 -27.70 7.76
N LEU A 421 -4.54 -28.25 7.14
CA LEU A 421 -3.55 -29.11 7.80
C LEU A 421 -2.76 -28.37 8.89
N MET A 422 -2.40 -27.11 8.66
CA MET A 422 -1.73 -26.29 9.67
C MET A 422 -2.61 -26.06 10.90
N VAL A 423 -3.90 -25.78 10.72
CA VAL A 423 -4.86 -25.64 11.83
C VAL A 423 -5.05 -26.97 12.56
N LYS A 424 -5.13 -28.09 11.83
CA LYS A 424 -5.24 -29.44 12.40
C LYS A 424 -4.03 -29.83 13.26
N ASP A 425 -2.82 -29.38 12.90
CA ASP A 425 -1.59 -29.54 13.71
C ASP A 425 -1.53 -28.58 14.93
N GLY A 426 -2.56 -27.76 15.14
CA GLY A 426 -2.64 -26.81 16.26
C GLY A 426 -1.88 -25.50 16.04
N ARG A 427 -1.58 -25.15 14.78
CA ARG A 427 -0.88 -23.89 14.42
C ARG A 427 -1.91 -22.82 14.07
N GLN A 428 -1.75 -21.61 14.62
CA GLN A 428 -2.61 -20.46 14.31
C GLN A 428 -1.77 -19.20 14.02
N GLY A 429 -0.52 -19.38 13.61
CA GLY A 429 0.37 -18.29 13.25
C GLY A 429 0.76 -17.45 14.45
N LYS A 430 0.77 -16.13 14.27
CA LYS A 430 1.09 -15.17 15.31
C LYS A 430 0.08 -15.16 16.46
N MET A 431 -1.15 -15.62 16.23
CA MET A 431 -2.23 -15.59 17.23
C MET A 431 -1.90 -16.43 18.48
N ASN A 432 -1.38 -17.64 18.29
CA ASN A 432 -0.96 -18.54 19.37
C ASN A 432 0.57 -18.69 19.46
N GLY A 433 1.32 -17.86 18.73
CA GLY A 433 2.78 -17.88 18.72
C GLY A 433 3.41 -18.99 17.88
N LYS A 434 2.62 -19.82 17.19
CA LYS A 434 3.10 -21.00 16.45
C LYS A 434 2.42 -21.13 15.08
N GLY A 435 3.18 -20.90 14.02
CA GLY A 435 2.78 -20.90 12.61
C GLY A 435 3.72 -21.71 11.74
N TYR A 436 4.08 -21.21 10.56
CA TYR A 436 5.31 -21.66 9.87
C TYR A 436 6.57 -21.24 10.66
N TYR A 437 6.44 -20.15 11.41
CA TYR A 437 7.46 -19.62 12.33
C TYR A 437 6.98 -19.66 13.78
N ILE A 438 7.94 -19.59 14.71
CA ILE A 438 7.69 -19.32 16.13
C ILE A 438 7.75 -17.80 16.38
N TYR A 439 6.75 -17.29 17.09
CA TYR A 439 6.64 -15.88 17.46
C TYR A 439 6.76 -15.71 18.96
N GLU A 440 7.88 -15.13 19.39
CA GLU A 440 8.12 -14.72 20.77
C GLU A 440 7.82 -13.21 20.92
N LYS A 441 7.31 -12.81 22.09
CA LYS A 441 6.99 -11.41 22.35
C LYS A 441 8.26 -10.54 22.26
N GLY A 442 8.27 -9.58 21.35
CA GLY A 442 9.41 -8.67 21.13
C GLY A 442 10.57 -9.26 20.32
N GLY A 443 10.47 -10.53 19.89
CA GLY A 443 11.47 -11.20 19.07
C GLY A 443 11.17 -11.11 17.56
N LYS A 444 12.19 -11.40 16.75
CA LYS A 444 12.00 -11.70 15.33
C LYS A 444 11.46 -13.13 15.17
N PRO A 445 10.59 -13.39 14.18
CA PRO A 445 10.09 -14.74 13.94
C PRO A 445 11.25 -15.67 13.57
N LYS A 446 11.21 -16.89 14.12
CA LYS A 446 12.23 -17.93 13.89
C LYS A 446 11.58 -19.10 13.12
N PRO A 447 12.22 -19.62 12.06
CA PRO A 447 11.72 -20.82 11.36
C PRO A 447 11.42 -21.95 12.36
N ASP A 448 10.27 -22.62 12.23
CA ASP A 448 9.93 -23.79 13.05
C ASP A 448 10.19 -25.09 12.27
N PRO A 449 11.26 -25.86 12.57
CA PRO A 449 11.54 -27.10 11.86
C PRO A 449 10.42 -28.15 12.01
N SER A 450 9.62 -28.10 13.08
CA SER A 450 8.55 -29.08 13.32
C SER A 450 7.39 -28.95 12.33
N VAL A 451 7.31 -27.85 11.56
CA VAL A 451 6.32 -27.67 10.49
C VAL A 451 6.52 -28.65 9.35
N GLN A 452 7.73 -29.19 9.17
CA GLN A 452 8.05 -30.10 8.06
C GLN A 452 7.12 -31.32 8.01
N ARG A 453 6.64 -31.83 9.15
CA ARG A 453 5.68 -32.95 9.17
C ARG A 453 4.37 -32.60 8.46
N VAL A 454 3.86 -31.39 8.67
CA VAL A 454 2.65 -30.87 8.01
C VAL A 454 2.91 -30.66 6.52
N ILE A 455 4.09 -30.13 6.17
CA ILE A 455 4.51 -29.95 4.78
C ILE A 455 4.62 -31.28 4.03
N GLU A 456 5.14 -32.32 4.68
CA GLU A 456 5.21 -33.67 4.11
C GLU A 456 3.83 -34.32 3.95
N GLU A 457 2.91 -34.12 4.90
CA GLU A 457 1.51 -34.56 4.79
C GLU A 457 0.83 -33.87 3.58
N TYR A 458 0.98 -32.55 3.46
CA TYR A 458 0.47 -31.78 2.33
C TYR A 458 1.02 -32.27 0.98
N ARG A 459 2.34 -32.48 0.89
CA ARG A 459 2.98 -32.99 -0.34
C ARG A 459 2.49 -34.37 -0.76
N LYS A 460 2.20 -35.26 0.20
CA LYS A 460 1.66 -36.60 -0.09
C LYS A 460 0.23 -36.53 -0.62
N GLY A 461 -0.58 -35.58 -0.13
CA GLY A 461 -1.94 -35.34 -0.61
C GLY A 461 -1.98 -34.66 -1.99
N ALA A 462 -1.05 -33.73 -2.24
CA ALA A 462 -0.99 -32.98 -3.47
C ALA A 462 -0.46 -33.83 -4.64
N LYS A 463 -1.36 -34.35 -5.49
CA LYS A 463 -1.06 -35.15 -6.70
C LYS A 463 -0.44 -34.32 -7.85
N THR A 464 0.54 -33.48 -7.56
CA THR A 464 1.08 -32.44 -8.47
C THR A 464 2.44 -32.80 -9.08
N MET A 465 2.96 -34.01 -8.85
CA MET A 465 4.24 -34.48 -9.41
C MET A 465 4.07 -35.69 -10.34
N PRO A 466 3.69 -35.51 -11.62
CA PRO A 466 3.60 -36.62 -12.57
C PRO A 466 4.95 -37.20 -13.03
N GLY A 467 6.08 -36.54 -12.76
CA GLY A 467 7.38 -36.89 -13.37
C GLY A 467 8.63 -36.68 -12.48
N GLY A 468 8.48 -36.64 -11.15
CA GLY A 468 9.58 -36.41 -10.20
C GLY A 468 9.75 -34.96 -9.77
N LYS A 469 10.82 -34.65 -9.01
CA LYS A 469 11.08 -33.30 -8.46
C LYS A 469 11.58 -32.36 -9.55
N PRO A 470 10.84 -31.29 -9.92
CA PRO A 470 11.31 -30.33 -10.92
C PRO A 470 12.51 -29.52 -10.39
N VAL A 471 13.40 -29.13 -11.30
CA VAL A 471 14.47 -28.16 -11.01
C VAL A 471 13.88 -26.76 -11.11
N ILE A 472 13.61 -26.13 -9.95
CA ILE A 472 13.03 -24.78 -9.86
C ILE A 472 14.10 -23.82 -9.32
N THR A 473 14.42 -22.80 -10.12
CA THR A 473 15.36 -21.74 -9.76
C THR A 473 14.73 -20.71 -8.82
N ASP A 474 15.54 -19.87 -8.17
CA ASP A 474 14.98 -18.76 -7.36
C ASP A 474 14.19 -17.76 -8.23
N GLN A 475 14.56 -17.61 -9.51
CA GLN A 475 13.80 -16.81 -10.46
C GLN A 475 12.44 -17.47 -10.78
N ASP A 476 12.40 -18.79 -10.97
CA ASP A 476 11.13 -19.49 -11.19
C ASP A 476 10.22 -19.40 -9.95
N ILE A 477 10.76 -19.48 -8.73
CA ILE A 477 9.99 -19.27 -7.48
C ILE A 477 9.33 -17.89 -7.50
N LEU A 478 10.09 -16.85 -7.83
CA LEU A 478 9.59 -15.48 -7.90
C LEU A 478 8.49 -15.34 -8.95
N GLU A 479 8.73 -15.84 -10.16
CA GLU A 479 7.82 -15.72 -11.30
C GLU A 479 6.55 -16.58 -11.11
N MET A 480 6.64 -17.79 -10.57
CA MET A 480 5.49 -18.65 -10.29
C MET A 480 4.58 -18.08 -9.19
N ILE A 481 5.10 -17.19 -8.34
CA ILE A 481 4.30 -16.44 -7.36
C ILE A 481 3.70 -15.18 -7.99
N PHE A 482 4.49 -14.37 -8.69
CA PHE A 482 4.02 -13.05 -9.13
C PHE A 482 3.37 -13.03 -10.52
N PHE A 483 3.66 -13.95 -11.43
CA PHE A 483 3.01 -13.93 -12.75
C PHE A 483 1.52 -14.24 -12.68
N PRO A 484 1.02 -15.17 -11.82
CA PRO A 484 -0.42 -15.29 -11.58
C PRO A 484 -1.05 -14.00 -11.03
N VAL A 485 -0.34 -13.28 -10.15
CA VAL A 485 -0.76 -11.99 -9.59
C VAL A 485 -0.83 -10.92 -10.70
N VAL A 486 0.19 -10.85 -11.58
CA VAL A 486 0.18 -9.96 -12.77
C VAL A 486 -0.96 -10.32 -13.72
N ASN A 487 -1.22 -11.62 -13.91
CA ASN A 487 -2.28 -12.09 -14.78
C ASN A 487 -3.66 -11.70 -14.25
N GLU A 488 -3.86 -11.75 -12.93
CA GLU A 488 -5.11 -11.26 -12.31
C GLU A 488 -5.19 -9.74 -12.34
N ALA A 489 -4.07 -9.02 -12.18
CA ALA A 489 -4.01 -7.57 -12.41
C ALA A 489 -4.47 -7.18 -13.82
N CYS A 490 -4.09 -7.96 -14.84
CA CYS A 490 -4.57 -7.77 -16.21
C CYS A 490 -6.10 -7.86 -16.30
N ARG A 491 -6.72 -8.83 -15.62
CA ARG A 491 -8.19 -8.96 -15.58
C ARG A 491 -8.86 -7.83 -14.81
N VAL A 492 -8.28 -7.40 -13.68
CA VAL A 492 -8.74 -6.23 -12.90
C VAL A 492 -8.73 -4.95 -13.75
N MET A 493 -7.72 -4.78 -14.61
CA MET A 493 -7.66 -3.66 -15.56
C MET A 493 -8.65 -3.82 -16.72
N ASP A 494 -8.75 -5.01 -17.32
CA ASP A 494 -9.67 -5.31 -18.44
C ASP A 494 -11.14 -5.11 -18.06
N GLU A 495 -11.50 -5.51 -16.84
CA GLU A 495 -12.84 -5.38 -16.29
C GLU A 495 -13.13 -3.97 -15.73
N ASN A 496 -12.21 -3.01 -15.89
CA ASN A 496 -12.32 -1.63 -15.39
C ASN A 496 -12.61 -1.53 -13.88
N VAL A 497 -12.08 -2.48 -13.10
CA VAL A 497 -12.12 -2.41 -11.63
C VAL A 497 -11.24 -1.27 -11.14
N VAL A 498 -10.15 -0.96 -11.84
CA VAL A 498 -9.34 0.24 -11.61
C VAL A 498 -9.49 1.22 -12.75
N ILE A 499 -9.39 2.52 -12.46
CA ILE A 499 -9.50 3.59 -13.47
C ILE A 499 -8.31 3.55 -14.45
N ARG A 500 -7.13 3.18 -13.95
CA ARG A 500 -5.86 3.14 -14.70
C ARG A 500 -4.87 2.22 -14.02
N ALA A 501 -3.90 1.73 -14.81
CA ALA A 501 -2.82 0.87 -14.33
C ALA A 501 -2.04 1.46 -13.14
N SER A 502 -1.76 2.76 -13.18
CA SER A 502 -1.03 3.45 -12.10
C SER A 502 -1.78 3.45 -10.77
N ASP A 503 -3.12 3.39 -10.78
CA ASP A 503 -3.91 3.33 -9.55
C ASP A 503 -3.76 1.94 -8.89
N LEU A 504 -3.65 0.88 -9.71
CA LEU A 504 -3.33 -0.47 -9.23
C LEU A 504 -1.89 -0.59 -8.75
N ASP A 505 -0.93 0.09 -9.39
CA ASP A 505 0.45 0.17 -8.88
C ASP A 505 0.49 0.75 -7.47
N ILE A 506 -0.18 1.87 -7.23
CA ILE A 506 -0.26 2.48 -5.90
C ILE A 506 -0.96 1.57 -4.90
N ALA A 507 -2.08 0.95 -5.31
CA ALA A 507 -2.76 -0.02 -4.47
C ALA A 507 -1.85 -1.23 -4.12
N SER A 508 -1.03 -1.70 -5.06
CA SER A 508 -0.07 -2.79 -4.82
C SER A 508 1.05 -2.38 -3.86
N VAL A 509 1.60 -1.17 -4.01
CA VAL A 509 2.67 -0.65 -3.15
C VAL A 509 2.15 -0.44 -1.72
N LEU A 510 0.97 0.16 -1.57
CA LEU A 510 0.44 0.58 -0.27
C LEU A 510 -0.41 -0.49 0.44
N GLY A 511 -1.02 -1.39 -0.32
CA GLY A 511 -1.90 -2.46 0.20
C GLY A 511 -1.19 -3.81 0.32
N MET A 512 -0.46 -4.23 -0.72
CA MET A 512 0.26 -5.51 -0.74
C MET A 512 1.68 -5.41 -0.16
N GLY A 513 2.22 -4.19 -0.07
CA GLY A 513 3.62 -3.95 0.28
C GLY A 513 4.59 -4.21 -0.88
N PHE A 514 4.11 -4.13 -2.13
CA PHE A 514 4.98 -4.28 -3.30
C PHE A 514 6.12 -3.24 -3.26
N PRO A 515 7.38 -3.62 -3.55
CA PRO A 515 8.52 -2.73 -3.39
C PRO A 515 8.41 -1.48 -4.27
N LYS A 516 8.23 -0.31 -3.65
CA LYS A 516 8.08 0.98 -4.35
C LYS A 516 9.23 1.33 -5.30
N TYR A 517 10.45 0.87 -5.01
CA TYR A 517 11.62 1.07 -5.88
C TYR A 517 11.58 0.19 -7.15
N ARG A 518 10.52 -0.61 -7.33
CA ARG A 518 10.15 -1.31 -8.55
C ARG A 518 8.88 -0.74 -9.21
N GLY A 519 8.34 0.38 -8.73
CA GLY A 519 7.26 1.15 -9.37
C GLY A 519 5.85 0.72 -8.99
N GLY A 520 5.65 -0.57 -8.73
CA GLY A 520 4.34 -1.18 -8.54
C GLY A 520 4.24 -2.44 -9.40
N LEU A 521 3.21 -3.24 -9.18
CA LEU A 521 3.06 -4.54 -9.83
C LEU A 521 3.04 -4.45 -11.36
N VAL A 522 2.23 -3.54 -11.93
CA VAL A 522 2.06 -3.38 -13.37
C VAL A 522 3.28 -2.71 -13.98
N PHE A 523 3.82 -1.67 -13.34
CA PHE A 523 5.08 -1.06 -13.77
C PHE A 523 6.21 -2.08 -13.83
N TRP A 524 6.36 -2.91 -12.80
CA TRP A 524 7.38 -3.97 -12.78
C TRP A 524 7.13 -5.00 -13.88
N ALA A 525 5.88 -5.42 -14.10
CA ALA A 525 5.53 -6.35 -15.17
C ALA A 525 5.88 -5.80 -16.56
N ASP A 526 5.77 -4.48 -16.77
CA ASP A 526 6.22 -3.84 -18.02
C ASP A 526 7.73 -3.86 -18.19
N THR A 527 8.50 -3.77 -17.10
CA THR A 527 9.96 -3.96 -17.16
C THR A 527 10.38 -5.39 -17.48
N VAL A 528 9.54 -6.37 -17.12
CA VAL A 528 9.75 -7.80 -17.43
C VAL A 528 9.32 -8.11 -18.87
N GLY A 529 8.22 -7.51 -19.33
CA GLY A 529 7.70 -7.62 -20.68
C GLY A 529 6.57 -8.63 -20.82
N ALA A 530 5.44 -8.19 -21.37
CA ALA A 530 4.24 -9.01 -21.59
C ALA A 530 4.50 -10.31 -22.39
N PRO A 531 5.32 -10.33 -23.46
CA PRO A 531 5.60 -11.57 -24.20
C PRO A 531 6.25 -12.66 -23.35
N TYR A 532 7.19 -12.28 -22.48
CA TYR A 532 7.89 -13.21 -21.60
C TYR A 532 6.94 -13.77 -20.54
N ILE A 533 6.16 -12.91 -19.88
CA ILE A 533 5.18 -13.31 -18.86
C ILE A 533 4.14 -14.27 -19.46
N TYR A 534 3.60 -13.93 -20.64
CA TYR A 534 2.67 -14.79 -21.37
C TYR A 534 3.28 -16.17 -21.65
N SER A 535 4.50 -16.21 -22.18
CA SER A 535 5.16 -17.48 -22.54
C SER A 535 5.36 -18.41 -21.33
N LYS A 536 5.73 -17.84 -20.17
CA LYS A 536 5.94 -18.59 -18.92
C LYS A 536 4.62 -19.12 -18.37
N LEU A 537 3.58 -18.28 -18.35
CA LEU A 537 2.24 -18.68 -17.91
C LEU A 537 1.63 -19.76 -18.82
N SER A 538 1.75 -19.63 -20.15
CA SER A 538 1.28 -20.66 -21.08
C SER A 538 1.96 -22.01 -20.84
N LYS A 539 3.29 -22.01 -20.69
CA LYS A 539 4.04 -23.23 -20.37
C LYS A 539 3.59 -23.87 -19.05
N TRP A 540 3.39 -23.08 -18.01
CA TRP A 540 2.91 -23.61 -16.72
C TRP A 540 1.46 -24.02 -16.75
N ALA A 541 0.64 -23.43 -17.62
CA ALA A 541 -0.74 -23.85 -17.81
C ALA A 541 -0.82 -25.27 -18.40
N GLU A 542 0.07 -25.59 -19.34
CA GLU A 542 0.21 -26.94 -19.90
C GLU A 542 0.72 -27.95 -18.86
N LEU A 543 1.69 -27.55 -18.03
CA LEU A 543 2.33 -28.46 -17.06
C LEU A 543 1.53 -28.66 -15.77
N TYR A 544 0.90 -27.61 -15.25
CA TYR A 544 0.32 -27.56 -13.91
C TYR A 544 -1.18 -27.22 -13.91
N GLY A 545 -1.77 -26.98 -15.08
CA GLY A 545 -3.21 -26.80 -15.23
C GLY A 545 -3.68 -25.34 -15.27
N PRO A 546 -5.01 -25.13 -15.26
CA PRO A 546 -5.63 -23.87 -15.68
C PRO A 546 -5.38 -22.67 -14.76
N TYR A 547 -4.87 -22.90 -13.55
CA TYR A 547 -4.44 -21.84 -12.63
C TYR A 547 -3.50 -20.82 -13.29
N PHE A 548 -2.61 -21.29 -14.16
CA PHE A 548 -1.67 -20.42 -14.87
C PHE A 548 -2.18 -19.87 -16.20
N LYS A 549 -3.41 -20.21 -16.60
CA LYS A 549 -3.95 -19.81 -17.92
C LYS A 549 -3.88 -18.28 -18.10
N PRO A 550 -3.15 -17.79 -19.13
CA PRO A 550 -3.07 -16.36 -19.41
C PRO A 550 -4.47 -15.75 -19.64
N SER A 551 -4.65 -14.51 -19.21
CA SER A 551 -5.83 -13.70 -19.56
C SER A 551 -5.77 -13.27 -21.02
N SER A 552 -6.94 -13.04 -21.61
CA SER A 552 -7.08 -12.44 -22.95
C SER A 552 -6.34 -11.11 -23.07
N TYR A 553 -6.43 -10.28 -22.04
CA TYR A 553 -5.73 -8.99 -21.96
C TYR A 553 -4.21 -9.14 -22.06
N LEU A 554 -3.64 -10.07 -21.29
CA LEU A 554 -2.20 -10.35 -21.34
C LEU A 554 -1.79 -10.91 -22.70
N GLU A 555 -2.57 -11.85 -23.25
CA GLU A 555 -2.32 -12.44 -24.56
C GLU A 555 -2.30 -11.37 -25.67
N GLN A 556 -3.29 -10.47 -25.70
CA GLN A 556 -3.37 -9.40 -26.69
C GLN A 556 -2.15 -8.49 -26.65
N ARG A 557 -1.70 -8.11 -25.45
CA ARG A 557 -0.53 -7.24 -25.27
C ARG A 557 0.78 -7.95 -25.56
N ALA A 558 0.90 -9.23 -25.21
CA ALA A 558 2.02 -10.06 -25.59
C ALA A 558 2.16 -10.16 -27.11
N LYS A 559 1.06 -10.36 -27.85
CA LYS A 559 1.07 -10.42 -29.32
C LYS A 559 1.36 -9.08 -29.99
N SER A 560 0.91 -7.97 -29.41
CA SER A 560 1.09 -6.63 -29.98
C SER A 560 2.37 -5.91 -29.54
N GLY A 561 3.11 -6.44 -28.56
CA GLY A 561 4.32 -5.82 -28.03
C GLY A 561 4.07 -4.53 -27.24
N VAL A 562 2.82 -4.27 -26.84
CA VAL A 562 2.43 -3.07 -26.10
C VAL A 562 2.59 -3.32 -24.58
N PRO A 563 3.12 -2.36 -23.80
CA PRO A 563 3.22 -2.48 -22.33
C PRO A 563 1.85 -2.74 -21.70
N LEU A 564 1.74 -3.52 -20.63
CA LEU A 564 0.51 -3.76 -19.85
C LEU A 564 -0.13 -2.48 -19.34
N SER A 565 0.67 -1.47 -18.98
CA SER A 565 0.15 -0.20 -18.45
C SER A 565 -0.46 0.73 -19.51
N ALA A 566 -0.21 0.50 -20.80
CA ALA A 566 -0.72 1.40 -21.84
C ALA A 566 -2.26 1.41 -21.82
N PRO A 567 -2.94 2.54 -22.08
CA PRO A 567 -4.40 2.56 -22.17
C PRO A 567 -4.88 1.54 -23.21
N SER A 568 -5.96 0.80 -22.92
CA SER A 568 -6.57 -0.07 -23.92
C SER A 568 -7.05 0.79 -25.09
N ALA A 569 -6.72 0.39 -26.32
CA ALA A 569 -7.30 0.97 -27.53
C ALA A 569 -8.73 0.46 -27.70
N SER A 570 -9.62 0.81 -26.77
CA SER A 570 -11.06 0.59 -26.90
C SER A 570 -11.71 1.97 -27.09
N PRO A 571 -12.55 2.16 -28.12
CA PRO A 571 -13.06 3.47 -28.45
C PRO A 571 -13.97 3.99 -27.33
N GLN A 572 -13.90 5.30 -27.10
CA GLN A 572 -14.95 6.03 -26.42
C GLN A 572 -16.32 5.58 -26.96
N GLY A 573 -17.17 5.07 -26.06
CA GLY A 573 -18.61 4.88 -26.26
C GLY A 573 -19.03 4.21 -27.57
N SER A 574 -19.19 2.88 -27.58
CA SER A 574 -20.28 2.32 -28.37
C SER A 574 -21.58 2.74 -27.69
N ALA A 575 -22.19 3.79 -28.22
CA ALA A 575 -23.63 3.94 -28.11
C ALA A 575 -24.24 2.61 -28.55
N ARG A 576 -24.74 1.82 -27.59
CA ARG A 576 -25.72 0.78 -27.89
C ARG A 576 -26.86 1.51 -28.58
N SER A 577 -26.96 1.33 -29.89
CA SER A 577 -28.12 1.74 -30.66
C SER A 577 -29.34 1.16 -29.97
N ARG A 578 -30.20 2.05 -29.46
CA ARG A 578 -31.57 1.69 -29.14
C ARG A 578 -32.22 1.26 -30.45
N MET A 579 -32.49 -0.04 -30.58
CA MET A 579 -33.73 -0.51 -31.19
C MET A 579 -34.56 -1.12 -30.08
#